data_AF-A0AB37ZUV8-F1
#
_entry.id   AF-A0AB37ZUV8-F1
#
_cell.length_a   1.000
_cell.length_b   1.000
_cell.length_c   1.000
_cell.angle_alpha   90.00
_cell.angle_beta   90.00
_cell.angle_gamma   90.00
#
_symmetry.space_group_name_H-M   'P 1'
#
loop_
_entity.id
_entity.type
_entity.pdbx_description
1 polymer ?
#
loop_
_entity_poly.entity_id
_entity_poly.type
_entity_poly.pdbx_seq_one_letter_code
_entity_poly.pdbx_strand_id
1 'polypeptide(L)'
;MRQRFLGRLDALALSLSSRETEVCVGLLAGLTMPQLADSLDLKVTTVESYYKRAAVKMDLSGRGALLRWLYSGHRVPHPIPADMFQPAV
;
A
#
# COMPACT_ATOMS: atom_id res chain seq x y z
N MET A 1 6.08 10.12 -4.50
CA MET A 1 5.31 8.98 -3.93
C MET A 1 3.89 8.86 -4.50
N ARG A 2 3.08 9.93 -4.55
CA ARG A 2 1.68 9.90 -5.03
C ARG A 2 1.49 9.26 -6.41
N GLN A 3 2.26 9.67 -7.42
CA GLN A 3 2.08 9.17 -8.80
C GLN A 3 2.33 7.66 -8.92
N ARG A 4 3.34 7.14 -8.20
CA ARG A 4 3.60 5.69 -8.13
C ARG A 4 2.46 4.92 -7.47
N PHE A 5 1.87 5.49 -6.42
CA PHE A 5 0.71 4.90 -5.76
C PHE A 5 -0.49 4.83 -6.71
N LEU A 6 -0.82 5.94 -7.39
CA LEU A 6 -1.91 6.01 -8.35
C LEU A 6 -1.72 5.06 -9.55
N GLY A 7 -0.53 5.04 -10.15
CA GLY A 7 -0.25 4.13 -11.28
C GLY A 7 -0.36 2.65 -10.89
N ARG A 8 -0.12 2.31 -9.61
CA ARG A 8 -0.35 0.95 -9.11
C ARG A 8 -1.81 0.63 -8.87
N LEU A 9 -2.59 1.58 -8.39
CA LEU A 9 -4.03 1.39 -8.28
C LEU A 9 -4.63 1.12 -9.64
N ASP A 10 -4.23 1.91 -10.64
CA ASP A 10 -4.64 1.74 -12.03
C ASP A 10 -4.23 0.37 -12.58
N ALA A 11 -2.96 -0.03 -12.40
CA ALA A 11 -2.46 -1.33 -12.82
C ALA A 11 -3.16 -2.54 -12.16
N LEU A 12 -3.75 -2.35 -10.97
CA LEU A 12 -4.51 -3.37 -10.23
C LEU A 12 -6.03 -3.18 -10.36
N ALA A 13 -6.49 -2.22 -11.19
CA ALA A 13 -7.89 -1.82 -11.33
C ALA A 13 -8.59 -1.48 -10.00
N LEU A 14 -7.84 -0.97 -9.02
CA LEU A 14 -8.34 -0.58 -7.70
C LEU A 14 -8.77 0.89 -7.70
N SER A 15 -9.97 1.16 -7.19
CA SER A 15 -10.53 2.52 -7.11
C SER A 15 -10.64 3.01 -5.66
N LEU A 16 -9.77 3.96 -5.31
CA LEU A 16 -9.80 4.68 -4.03
C LEU A 16 -10.40 6.08 -4.20
N SER A 17 -11.10 6.55 -3.18
CA SER A 17 -11.52 7.95 -3.11
C SER A 17 -10.32 8.87 -2.95
N SER A 18 -10.46 10.14 -3.35
CA SER A 18 -9.43 11.17 -3.12
C SER A 18 -8.99 11.22 -1.65
N ARG A 19 -9.94 11.11 -0.71
CA ARG A 19 -9.65 11.10 0.74
C ARG A 19 -8.87 9.86 1.18
N GLU A 20 -9.26 8.69 0.70
CA GLU A 20 -8.56 7.43 0.99
C GLU A 20 -7.12 7.48 0.46
N THR A 21 -6.95 8.03 -0.74
CA THR A 21 -5.66 8.22 -1.39
C THR A 21 -4.78 9.19 -0.61
N GLU A 22 -5.30 10.34 -0.17
CA GLU A 22 -4.57 11.32 0.64
C GLU A 22 -4.04 10.69 1.93
N VAL A 23 -4.87 9.92 2.62
CA VAL A 23 -4.46 9.21 3.85
C VAL A 23 -3.35 8.20 3.56
N CYS A 24 -3.50 7.34 2.55
CA CYS A 24 -2.47 6.37 2.19
C CYS A 24 -1.16 7.04 1.75
N VAL A 25 -1.21 8.10 0.93
CA VAL A 25 -0.04 8.83 0.47
C VAL A 25 0.65 9.57 1.63
N GLY A 26 -0.11 10.14 2.54
CA GLY A 26 0.42 10.78 3.75
C GLY A 26 1.16 9.80 4.65
N LEU A 27 0.59 8.60 4.86
CA LEU A 27 1.25 7.53 5.61
C LEU A 27 2.56 7.08 4.94
N LEU A 28 2.56 7.01 3.61
CA LEU A 28 3.77 6.69 2.82
C LEU A 28 4.82 7.81 2.86
N ALA A 29 4.40 9.06 3.10
CA ALA A 29 5.29 10.20 3.30
C ALA A 29 5.87 10.26 4.73
N GLY A 30 5.49 9.33 5.61
CA GLY A 30 5.96 9.29 7.00
C GLY A 30 5.08 10.08 7.98
N LEU A 31 3.94 10.62 7.52
CA LEU A 31 2.99 11.28 8.42
C LEU A 31 2.26 10.24 9.27
N THR A 32 1.93 10.64 10.50
CA THR A 32 1.13 9.81 11.42
C THR A 32 -0.37 10.08 11.21
N MET A 33 -1.23 9.16 11.67
CA MET A 33 -2.70 9.36 11.61
C MET A 33 -3.13 10.70 12.24
N PRO A 34 -2.66 11.09 13.45
CA PRO A 34 -3.05 12.37 14.04
C PRO A 34 -2.54 13.58 13.25
N GLN A 35 -1.34 13.52 12.66
CA GLN A 35 -0.85 14.62 11.80
C GLN A 35 -1.66 14.75 10.51
N LEU A 36 -2.08 13.63 9.92
CA LEU A 36 -2.96 13.64 8.75
C LEU A 36 -4.34 14.18 9.11
N ALA A 37 -4.86 13.81 10.28
CA ALA A 37 -6.12 14.31 10.78
C ALA A 37 -6.09 15.83 10.95
N ASP A 38 -5.04 16.36 11.58
CA ASP A 38 -4.80 17.79 11.73
C ASP A 38 -4.67 18.51 10.38
N SER A 39 -3.84 17.98 9.48
CA SER A 39 -3.62 18.57 8.15
C SER A 39 -4.85 18.52 7.24
N LEU A 40 -5.77 17.57 7.45
CA LEU A 40 -6.99 17.41 6.66
C LEU A 40 -8.23 18.05 7.34
N ASP A 41 -8.06 18.64 8.53
CA ASP A 41 -9.14 19.14 9.38
C ASP A 41 -10.21 18.06 9.69
N LEU A 42 -9.74 16.86 10.02
CA LEU A 42 -10.56 15.68 10.29
C LEU A 42 -10.26 15.09 11.67
N LYS A 43 -11.18 14.27 12.18
CA LYS A 43 -10.90 13.44 13.36
C LYS A 43 -9.99 12.28 13.01
N VAL A 44 -9.09 11.92 13.93
CA VAL A 44 -8.21 10.75 13.80
C VAL A 44 -9.00 9.48 13.51
N THR A 45 -10.16 9.30 14.16
CA THR A 45 -11.07 8.17 13.95
C THR A 45 -11.62 8.09 12.52
N THR A 46 -11.84 9.23 11.89
CA THR A 46 -12.27 9.33 10.48
C THR A 46 -11.12 8.96 9.55
N VAL A 47 -9.91 9.45 9.82
CA VAL A 47 -8.70 9.09 9.06
C VAL A 47 -8.41 7.59 9.16
N GLU A 48 -8.54 7.00 10.35
CA GLU A 48 -8.43 5.55 10.55
C GLU A 48 -9.50 4.79 9.78
N SER A 49 -10.73 5.30 9.75
CA SER A 49 -11.82 4.67 9.00
C SER A 49 -11.56 4.72 7.49
N TYR A 50 -11.06 5.84 6.96
CA TYR A 50 -10.65 5.94 5.55
C TYR A 50 -9.48 5.00 5.23
N TYR A 51 -8.49 4.92 6.12
CA TYR A 51 -7.39 3.97 5.95
C TYR A 51 -7.88 2.52 5.96
N LYS A 52 -8.77 2.15 6.90
CA LYS A 52 -9.33 0.79 6.96
C LYS A 52 -10.09 0.44 5.69
N ARG A 53 -10.94 1.34 5.17
CA ARG A 53 -11.65 1.10 3.90
C ARG A 53 -10.69 0.96 2.72
N ALA A 54 -9.67 1.81 2.66
CA ALA A 54 -8.63 1.72 1.65
C ALA A 54 -7.87 0.40 1.74
N ALA A 55 -7.52 -0.02 2.95
CA ALA A 55 -6.83 -1.26 3.24
C ALA A 55 -7.67 -2.48 2.86
N VAL A 56 -8.98 -2.47 3.13
CA VAL A 56 -9.90 -3.54 2.68
C VAL A 56 -9.95 -3.61 1.15
N LYS A 57 -10.02 -2.47 0.45
CA LYS A 57 -10.01 -2.43 -1.02
C LYS A 57 -8.71 -2.97 -1.63
N MET A 58 -7.58 -2.72 -0.96
CA MET A 58 -6.26 -3.15 -1.42
C MET A 58 -5.80 -4.49 -0.82
N ASP A 59 -6.65 -5.14 -0.02
CA ASP A 59 -6.33 -6.34 0.77
C ASP A 59 -5.05 -6.21 1.62
N LEU A 60 -4.91 -5.09 2.34
CA LEU A 60 -3.72 -4.77 3.14
C LEU A 60 -3.97 -4.94 4.64
N SER A 61 -3.08 -5.68 5.28
CA SER A 61 -2.99 -5.75 6.74
C SER A 61 -1.91 -4.80 7.29
N GLY A 62 -2.28 -3.53 7.47
CA GLY A 62 -1.49 -2.54 8.22
C GLY A 62 -0.43 -1.75 7.42
N ARG A 63 0.27 -0.82 8.11
CA ARG A 63 1.21 0.14 7.49
C ARG A 63 2.38 -0.52 6.76
N GLY A 64 2.93 -1.59 7.33
CA GLY A 64 4.00 -2.36 6.69
C GLY A 64 3.54 -3.03 5.41
N ALA A 65 2.27 -3.46 5.34
CA ALA A 65 1.68 -3.99 4.11
C ALA A 65 1.49 -2.89 3.06
N LEU A 66 1.18 -1.65 3.44
CA LEU A 66 1.11 -0.52 2.50
C LEU A 66 2.46 -0.20 1.84
N LEU A 67 3.54 -0.15 2.63
CA LEU A 67 4.89 0.04 2.09
C LEU A 67 5.29 -1.14 1.19
N ARG A 68 5.14 -2.37 1.69
CA ARG A 68 5.39 -3.57 0.87
C ARG A 68 4.55 -3.54 -0.39
N TRP A 69 3.26 -3.23 -0.30
CA TRP A 69 2.38 -3.11 -1.45
C TRP A 69 2.98 -2.13 -2.43
N LEU A 70 3.30 -0.88 -2.08
CA LEU A 70 3.88 0.11 -3.00
C LEU A 70 5.17 -0.37 -3.71
N TYR A 71 6.01 -1.14 -3.02
CA TYR A 71 7.29 -1.65 -3.54
C TYR A 71 7.20 -3.06 -4.16
N SER A 72 6.16 -3.86 -3.91
CA SER A 72 6.04 -5.26 -4.34
C SER A 72 5.94 -5.47 -5.85
N GLY A 73 5.64 -4.43 -6.64
CA GLY A 73 5.75 -4.46 -8.11
C GLY A 73 7.21 -4.50 -8.58
N HIS A 74 8.16 -4.43 -7.65
CA HIS A 74 9.57 -4.75 -7.86
C HIS A 74 9.94 -6.06 -7.16
N ARG A 75 9.01 -7.01 -7.07
CA ARG A 75 9.39 -8.41 -7.08
C ARG A 75 9.33 -8.85 -8.53
N VAL A 76 10.47 -8.75 -9.21
CA VAL A 76 10.81 -9.84 -10.13
C VAL A 76 10.61 -11.10 -9.28
N PRO A 77 9.66 -12.00 -9.59
CA PRO A 77 9.73 -13.33 -9.02
C PRO A 77 11.11 -13.79 -9.44
N HIS A 78 12.07 -13.92 -8.52
CA HIS A 78 13.24 -14.72 -8.85
C HIS A 78 12.65 -16.10 -9.12
N PRO A 79 12.61 -16.59 -10.38
CA PRO A 79 12.33 -18.00 -10.56
C PRO A 79 13.48 -18.67 -9.84
N ILE A 80 13.20 -19.29 -8.71
CA ILE A 80 14.12 -20.28 -8.17
C ILE A 80 14.15 -21.33 -9.29
N PRO A 81 15.23 -21.49 -10.07
CA PRO A 81 15.24 -22.55 -11.06
C PRO A 81 15.04 -23.85 -10.28
N ALA A 82 13.96 -24.56 -10.60
CA ALA A 82 13.61 -25.84 -9.99
C ALA A 82 14.61 -26.97 -10.34
N ASP A 83 15.80 -26.63 -10.83
CA ASP A 83 16.83 -27.53 -11.31
C ASP A 83 17.86 -27.92 -10.23
N MET A 84 17.68 -27.48 -8.98
CA MET A 84 18.55 -27.92 -7.87
C MET A 84 18.12 -29.25 -7.23
N PHE A 85 17.48 -30.12 -8.02
CA PHE A 85 17.35 -31.55 -7.73
C PHE A 85 18.18 -32.33 -8.76
N GLN A 86 19.50 -32.24 -8.66
CA GLN A 86 20.39 -33.24 -9.27
C GLN A 86 20.51 -34.41 -8.29
N PRO A 87 20.04 -35.63 -8.62
CA PRO A 87 20.43 -36.81 -7.87
C PRO A 87 21.90 -37.09 -8.12
N ALA A 88 22.72 -37.04 -7.07
CA ALA A 88 24.08 -37.55 -7.11
C ALA A 88 24.03 -39.06 -7.37
N VAL A 89 24.60 -39.46 -8.51
CA VAL A 89 24.98 -40.84 -8.86
C VAL A 89 26.14 -41.31 -7.99
#